data_AF-A0A352HS22-F1
#
_entry.id   AF-A0A352HS22-F1
#
_cell.length_a   1.000
_cell.length_b   1.000
_cell.length_c   1.000
_cell.angle_alpha   90.00
_cell.angle_beta   90.00
_cell.angle_gamma   90.00
#
_symmetry.space_group_name_H-M   'P 1'
#
loop_
_entity.id
_entity.type
_entity.pdbx_description
1 polymer ?
#
loop_
_entity_poly.entity_id
_entity_poly.type
_entity_poly.pdbx_seq_one_letter_code
_entity_poly.pdbx_strand_id
1 'polypeptide(L)'
;ENKTGSLEHLYSHFGMGLDYDLDVMQTDGGKFILCQWQAPYFQTIQSVNETALKGVPMYVYSYPEEGKRFKSVTVNGKEIFSPWFIVSEPSTIKVNYTSEMASVSFDVKQGQEMSMLVNTVTSGSSVWVDWGTGARTEYTGQNAYLSGSDRLTGSRIDGTAAGTRVTVYGDLAGVDVSGFGEYGVAMGLWDNQIQAMDLSNAPDLKFFSGYWNPIKTIDLSQNTALEVLNLSYTSLKTIDLSHNPNIIMLEAYSDSFGDEEDGIALLDAIDVSNMPYLQYLDVKGNNLTSLDVTNNKYLKWLYAQNNKLTSIDLSKNTDLVDISVSRNQIPSIDLSHNNALTGLAIDGNLLTSLDLSQNLELADLSVSGNDIHSLDLSKNAQLQFIYINGNGMTAPELNEFYYTLPQRIDKGDDDDDQPNLSYNLAVIQGGDDNDKLNDATRADSSIAVDRGWTPSHQGTNGGCEWAYLDIVNPLHGTVKVVDAEGNEYANGSKVTKYLPLTIIATPDAGYAYSTYSLNNEEAVGSTNFDMPGIYTKLRVSFIKDGGVDDAAADDMTITAVRGGIHVCADLAVATVYTTDGIIAEGDVTVEGDHMIELQPGCYIVRLNCGKAVRTAKVIVK
;
A
#
# COMPACT_ATOMS: atom_id res chain seq x y z
N GLU A 1 -19.67 40.10 31.27
CA GLU A 1 -21.11 39.92 30.97
C GLU A 1 -21.33 38.44 30.70
N ASN A 2 -22.32 37.80 31.30
CA ASN A 2 -22.66 36.41 30.95
C ASN A 2 -23.24 36.43 29.53
N LYS A 3 -22.67 35.63 28.63
CA LYS A 3 -23.29 35.34 27.33
C LYS A 3 -23.70 33.88 27.32
N THR A 4 -24.98 33.65 27.09
CA THR A 4 -25.54 32.37 26.67
C THR A 4 -25.44 32.27 25.14
N GLY A 5 -24.86 31.19 24.61
CA GLY A 5 -24.80 30.92 23.17
C GLY A 5 -24.51 29.44 22.89
N SER A 6 -24.59 29.01 21.62
CA SER A 6 -24.08 27.70 21.19
C SER A 6 -22.71 27.88 20.54
N LEU A 7 -21.70 27.15 21.02
CA LEU A 7 -20.42 27.04 20.32
C LEU A 7 -20.60 25.96 19.26
N GLU A 8 -20.89 26.36 18.02
CA GLU A 8 -20.71 25.46 16.89
C GLU A 8 -19.21 25.19 16.76
N HIS A 9 -18.81 23.91 16.78
CA HIS A 9 -17.44 23.44 16.58
C HIS A 9 -16.44 23.69 17.72
N LEU A 10 -16.76 23.25 18.94
CA LEU A 10 -15.75 23.11 20.01
C LEU A 10 -14.62 22.12 19.66
N TYR A 11 -14.85 21.25 18.67
CA TYR A 11 -13.86 20.48 17.91
C TYR A 11 -14.53 20.04 16.60
N SER A 12 -13.82 20.04 15.47
CA SER A 12 -14.31 19.36 14.24
C SER A 12 -14.60 17.87 14.47
N HIS A 13 -14.06 17.27 15.54
CA HIS A 13 -14.13 15.84 15.83
C HIS A 13 -15.22 15.40 16.82
N PHE A 14 -15.83 16.32 17.59
CA PHE A 14 -16.79 15.93 18.65
C PHE A 14 -18.25 16.26 18.35
N GLY A 15 -18.58 16.98 17.28
CA GLY A 15 -19.95 17.09 16.74
C GLY A 15 -21.04 17.59 17.70
N MET A 16 -20.68 18.12 18.88
CA MET A 16 -21.63 18.53 19.91
C MET A 16 -21.68 20.05 19.98
N GLY A 17 -22.82 20.63 19.60
CA GLY A 17 -23.16 21.98 20.02
C GLY A 17 -23.33 21.99 21.54
N LEU A 18 -22.56 22.82 22.23
CA LEU A 18 -22.70 23.05 23.67
C LEU A 18 -23.35 24.42 23.87
N ASP A 19 -24.53 24.44 24.47
CA ASP A 19 -25.07 25.65 25.10
C ASP A 19 -24.14 25.99 26.28
N TYR A 20 -23.50 27.16 26.22
CA TYR A 20 -22.54 27.57 27.24
C TYR A 20 -23.00 28.85 27.95
N ASP A 21 -22.78 28.91 29.26
CA ASP A 21 -22.85 30.14 30.07
C ASP A 21 -21.42 30.46 30.52
N LEU A 22 -20.73 31.29 29.73
CA LEU A 22 -19.33 31.63 29.95
C LEU A 22 -19.17 33.13 30.14
N ASP A 23 -18.31 33.48 31.09
CA ASP A 23 -17.86 34.84 31.36
C ASP A 23 -17.11 35.40 30.16
N VAL A 24 -17.64 36.48 29.59
CA VAL A 24 -16.92 37.31 28.62
C VAL A 24 -16.08 38.33 29.37
N MET A 25 -14.78 38.26 29.16
CA MET A 25 -13.79 39.20 29.63
C MET A 25 -13.41 40.20 28.54
N GLN A 26 -12.78 41.30 28.95
CA GLN A 26 -12.35 42.36 28.05
C GLN A 26 -10.93 42.80 28.39
N THR A 27 -10.18 43.11 27.34
CA THR A 27 -8.85 43.71 27.38
C THR A 27 -8.77 44.73 26.24
N ASP A 28 -7.69 45.49 26.18
CA ASP A 28 -7.50 46.44 25.08
C ASP A 28 -7.49 45.69 23.74
N GLY A 29 -8.41 46.06 22.85
CA GLY A 29 -8.48 45.50 21.50
C GLY A 29 -9.45 44.35 21.26
N GLY A 30 -10.17 43.89 22.28
CA GLY A 30 -11.18 42.86 22.07
C GLY A 30 -11.83 42.32 23.33
N LYS A 31 -12.88 41.54 23.12
CA LYS A 31 -13.51 40.70 24.14
C LYS A 31 -13.03 39.26 23.95
N PHE A 32 -12.99 38.48 25.01
CA PHE A 32 -12.64 37.07 24.91
C PHE A 32 -13.35 36.24 25.98
N ILE A 33 -13.45 34.94 25.73
CA ILE A 33 -13.77 33.95 26.76
C ILE A 33 -12.49 33.17 27.03
N LEU A 34 -12.15 33.04 28.32
CA LEU A 34 -11.11 32.11 28.75
C LEU A 34 -11.80 30.98 29.48
N CYS A 35 -11.61 29.75 29.01
CA CYS A 35 -12.27 28.59 29.59
C CYS A 35 -11.34 27.39 29.66
N GLN A 36 -11.76 26.41 30.46
CA GLN A 36 -11.04 25.16 30.67
C GLN A 36 -12.04 24.00 30.81
N TRP A 37 -11.66 22.82 30.32
CA TRP A 37 -12.44 21.61 30.51
C TRP A 37 -12.51 21.18 31.98
N GLN A 38 -13.66 20.63 32.38
CA GLN A 38 -13.92 20.25 33.77
C GLN A 38 -13.84 18.75 34.02
N ALA A 39 -13.17 18.36 35.10
CA ALA A 39 -13.12 16.99 35.61
C ALA A 39 -14.50 16.55 36.14
N PRO A 40 -14.81 15.23 36.23
CA PRO A 40 -13.91 14.09 36.02
C PRO A 40 -13.87 13.51 34.60
N TYR A 41 -14.57 14.10 33.63
CA TYR A 41 -14.66 13.53 32.27
C TYR A 41 -14.34 14.50 31.13
N PHE A 42 -14.06 15.77 31.43
CA PHE A 42 -13.76 16.80 30.43
C PHE A 42 -14.82 16.87 29.32
N GLN A 43 -16.09 16.73 29.72
CA GLN A 43 -17.26 16.81 28.81
C GLN A 43 -17.93 18.17 28.85
N THR A 44 -17.55 19.04 29.78
CA THR A 44 -18.06 20.41 29.93
C THR A 44 -16.90 21.37 30.07
N ILE A 45 -17.09 22.61 29.61
CA ILE A 45 -16.16 23.72 29.81
C ILE A 45 -16.72 24.73 30.81
N GLN A 46 -15.85 25.41 31.53
CA GLN A 46 -16.21 26.50 32.44
C GLN A 46 -15.23 27.67 32.26
N SER A 47 -15.70 28.90 32.49
CA SER A 47 -14.85 30.08 32.52
C SER A 47 -13.77 30.00 33.59
N VAL A 48 -12.60 30.54 33.27
CA VAL A 48 -11.50 30.72 34.21
C VAL A 48 -11.39 32.21 34.53
N ASN A 49 -11.75 32.56 35.76
CA ASN A 49 -11.76 33.94 36.27
C ASN A 49 -10.83 34.11 37.48
N GLU A 50 -10.83 33.17 38.43
CA GLU A 50 -9.96 33.20 39.62
C GLU A 50 -9.12 31.93 39.80
N THR A 51 -9.68 30.76 39.48
CA THR A 51 -9.04 29.46 39.70
C THR A 51 -9.00 28.64 38.42
N ALA A 52 -7.82 28.12 38.08
CA ALA A 52 -7.63 27.16 37.00
C ALA A 52 -7.27 25.78 37.58
N LEU A 53 -7.74 24.71 36.93
CA LEU A 53 -7.25 23.36 37.18
C LEU A 53 -5.79 23.28 36.73
N LYS A 54 -4.91 22.94 37.66
CA LYS A 54 -3.47 22.81 37.42
C LYS A 54 -3.21 21.77 36.34
N GLY A 55 -2.50 22.16 35.28
CA GLY A 55 -2.07 21.24 34.22
C GLY A 55 -3.14 20.87 33.19
N VAL A 56 -4.34 21.46 33.26
CA VAL A 56 -5.39 21.23 32.25
C VAL A 56 -5.31 22.34 31.19
N PRO A 57 -5.38 22.04 29.88
CA PRO A 57 -5.34 23.05 28.82
C PRO A 57 -6.48 24.07 28.93
N MET A 58 -6.12 25.34 28.84
CA MET A 58 -7.03 26.49 28.75
C MET A 58 -7.11 26.96 27.30
N TYR A 59 -8.26 27.52 26.93
CA TYR A 59 -8.50 28.07 25.59
C TYR A 59 -9.06 29.48 25.64
N VAL A 60 -8.63 30.30 24.67
CA VAL A 60 -9.13 31.65 24.43
C VAL A 60 -10.03 31.67 23.19
N TYR A 61 -11.33 31.87 23.40
CA TYR A 61 -12.22 32.30 22.32
C TYR A 61 -12.11 33.81 22.18
N SER A 62 -11.53 34.24 21.09
CA SER A 62 -11.24 35.64 20.81
C SER A 62 -12.39 36.30 20.04
N TYR A 63 -12.80 37.48 20.46
CA TYR A 63 -13.73 38.38 19.77
C TYR A 63 -13.06 39.75 19.61
N PRO A 64 -12.15 39.90 18.63
CA PRO A 64 -11.43 41.14 18.40
C PRO A 64 -12.38 42.32 18.11
N GLU A 65 -11.97 43.53 18.49
CA GLU A 65 -12.59 44.74 17.95
C GLU A 65 -12.37 44.84 16.43
N GLU A 66 -13.22 45.61 15.75
CA GLU A 66 -13.13 45.81 14.30
C GLU A 66 -11.71 46.25 13.87
N GLY A 67 -11.18 45.59 12.84
CA GLY A 67 -9.83 45.84 12.31
C GLY A 67 -8.68 45.26 13.15
N LYS A 68 -8.98 44.52 14.23
CA LYS A 68 -7.99 43.78 15.01
C LYS A 68 -8.15 42.27 14.84
N ARG A 69 -7.10 41.54 15.18
CA ARG A 69 -7.10 40.07 15.28
C ARG A 69 -6.42 39.63 16.57
N PHE A 70 -6.69 38.38 16.97
CA PHE A 70 -5.93 37.73 18.03
C PHE A 70 -4.45 37.70 17.64
N LYS A 71 -3.57 38.03 18.59
CA LYS A 71 -2.12 37.97 18.40
C LYS A 71 -1.51 36.84 19.22
N SER A 72 -1.75 36.85 20.52
CA SER A 72 -1.07 35.99 21.49
C SER A 72 -1.75 36.04 22.86
N VAL A 73 -1.30 35.19 23.77
CA VAL A 73 -1.58 35.28 25.21
C VAL A 73 -0.27 35.47 25.96
N THR A 74 -0.19 36.48 26.83
CA THR A 74 0.91 36.63 27.78
C THR A 74 0.55 35.94 29.09
N VAL A 75 1.35 34.95 29.49
CA VAL A 75 1.23 34.21 30.75
C VAL A 75 2.48 34.46 31.59
N ASN A 76 2.34 35.08 32.77
CA ASN A 76 3.48 35.41 33.65
C ASN A 76 4.61 36.17 32.95
N GLY A 77 4.25 37.07 32.02
CA GLY A 77 5.19 37.87 31.24
C GLY A 77 5.77 37.16 30.00
N LYS A 78 5.50 35.85 29.80
CA LYS A 78 5.89 35.11 28.60
C LYS A 78 4.76 35.15 27.55
N GLU A 79 5.07 35.59 26.33
CA GLU A 79 4.12 35.62 25.22
C GLU A 79 4.01 34.22 24.56
N ILE A 80 2.78 33.78 24.30
CA ILE A 80 2.42 32.48 23.70
C ILE A 80 1.54 32.75 22.49
N PHE A 81 1.98 32.31 21.31
CA PHE A 81 1.31 32.57 20.03
C PHE A 81 0.38 31.41 19.67
N SER A 82 -0.53 31.13 20.61
CA SER A 82 -1.57 30.11 20.49
C SER A 82 -2.74 30.50 21.38
N PRO A 83 -4.00 30.24 20.96
CA PRO A 83 -5.15 30.37 21.84
C PRO A 83 -5.18 29.27 22.92
N TRP A 84 -4.38 28.21 22.77
CA TRP A 84 -4.23 27.13 23.75
C TRP A 84 -2.99 27.33 24.62
N PHE A 85 -3.12 27.17 25.94
CA PHE A 85 -1.98 27.17 26.85
C PHE A 85 -2.31 26.49 28.18
N ILE A 86 -1.28 26.20 28.99
CA ILE A 86 -1.42 25.56 30.31
C ILE A 86 -0.84 26.48 31.38
N VAL A 87 -1.47 26.52 32.55
CA VAL A 87 -0.92 27.14 33.77
C VAL A 87 -0.74 26.07 34.85
N SER A 88 0.39 26.12 35.55
CA SER A 88 0.76 25.16 36.60
C SER A 88 1.04 25.78 37.97
N GLU A 89 0.97 27.10 38.04
CA GLU A 89 1.31 27.96 39.17
C GLU A 89 0.38 29.18 39.15
N PRO A 90 0.37 30.03 40.19
CA PRO A 90 -0.34 31.31 40.11
C PRO A 90 0.11 32.09 38.88
N SER A 91 -0.84 32.41 37.99
CA SER A 91 -0.54 33.01 36.70
C SER A 91 -1.32 34.29 36.45
N THR A 92 -0.64 35.29 35.90
CA THR A 92 -1.25 36.47 35.28
C THR A 92 -1.41 36.21 33.80
N ILE A 93 -2.62 36.43 33.27
CA ILE A 93 -2.98 36.13 31.88
C ILE A 93 -3.46 37.42 31.22
N LYS A 94 -2.90 37.74 30.07
CA LYS A 94 -3.34 38.84 29.22
C LYS A 94 -3.50 38.36 27.78
N VAL A 95 -4.71 38.47 27.24
CA VAL A 95 -4.92 38.27 25.80
C VAL A 95 -4.49 39.53 25.05
N ASN A 96 -3.70 39.35 23.99
CA ASN A 96 -3.17 40.44 23.18
C ASN A 96 -3.82 40.44 21.79
N TYR A 97 -4.19 41.62 21.33
CA TYR A 97 -4.74 41.88 20.01
C TYR A 97 -3.79 42.77 19.21
N THR A 98 -3.82 42.64 17.89
CA THR A 98 -3.06 43.51 16.97
C THR A 98 -3.97 44.06 15.89
N SER A 99 -3.71 45.30 15.46
CA SER A 99 -4.30 45.89 14.24
C SER A 99 -3.47 45.58 12.99
N GLU A 100 -2.34 44.89 13.16
CA GLU A 100 -1.53 44.43 12.03
C GLU A 100 -2.21 43.26 11.34
N MET A 101 -2.51 43.44 10.06
CA MET A 101 -2.97 42.37 9.19
C MET A 101 -1.94 41.25 9.19
N ALA A 102 -2.38 39.99 9.24
CA ALA A 102 -1.45 38.87 9.13
C ALA A 102 -0.71 38.94 7.79
N SER A 103 0.54 38.53 7.81
CA SER A 103 1.38 38.60 6.63
C SER A 103 2.46 37.55 6.62
N VAL A 104 2.85 37.17 5.41
CA VAL A 104 4.07 36.39 5.13
C VAL A 104 4.92 37.19 4.16
N SER A 105 6.24 37.19 4.38
CA SER A 105 7.18 37.87 3.50
C SER A 105 8.24 36.93 2.97
N PHE A 106 8.69 37.18 1.75
CA PHE A 106 9.69 36.40 1.04
C PHE A 106 10.82 37.29 0.54
N ASP A 107 12.06 36.90 0.82
CA ASP A 107 13.25 37.56 0.30
C ASP A 107 13.63 36.92 -1.03
N VAL A 108 13.64 37.75 -2.07
CA VAL A 108 13.85 37.36 -3.47
C VAL A 108 14.76 38.37 -4.18
N LYS A 109 15.26 38.00 -5.36
CA LYS A 109 15.98 38.96 -6.21
C LYS A 109 14.98 39.96 -6.80
N GLN A 110 15.41 41.22 -6.93
CA GLN A 110 14.66 42.19 -7.71
C GLN A 110 14.55 41.72 -9.16
N GLY A 111 13.35 41.78 -9.72
CA GLY A 111 13.02 41.29 -11.05
C GLY A 111 12.63 39.81 -11.10
N GLN A 112 12.62 39.10 -9.96
CA GLN A 112 12.21 37.70 -9.90
C GLN A 112 10.73 37.57 -10.28
N GLU A 113 10.42 36.73 -11.27
CA GLU A 113 9.05 36.29 -11.52
C GLU A 113 8.66 35.29 -10.44
N MET A 114 7.46 35.48 -9.89
CA MET A 114 6.94 34.63 -8.83
C MET A 114 5.51 34.19 -9.12
N SER A 115 5.16 33.02 -8.61
CA SER A 115 3.81 32.49 -8.58
C SER A 115 3.52 31.86 -7.23
N MET A 116 2.43 32.29 -6.60
CA MET A 116 2.03 31.81 -5.28
C MET A 116 0.55 31.46 -5.25
N LEU A 117 0.19 30.37 -4.58
CA LEU A 117 -1.20 30.03 -4.29
C LEU A 117 -1.49 30.39 -2.83
N VAL A 118 -2.56 31.15 -2.61
CA VAL A 118 -2.89 31.69 -1.29
C VAL A 118 -4.35 31.38 -0.96
N ASN A 119 -4.56 30.53 0.04
CA ASN A 119 -5.88 30.32 0.61
C ASN A 119 -6.04 31.12 1.90
N THR A 120 -7.27 31.57 2.14
CA THR A 120 -7.65 32.34 3.32
C THR A 120 -8.48 31.51 4.27
N VAL A 121 -8.76 32.02 5.46
CA VAL A 121 -9.65 31.32 6.42
C VAL A 121 -11.08 31.24 5.88
N THR A 122 -11.54 32.29 5.19
CA THR A 122 -12.92 32.39 4.66
C THR A 122 -12.93 32.48 3.15
N SER A 123 -13.69 31.61 2.47
CA SER A 123 -13.78 31.59 1.01
C SER A 123 -14.34 32.91 0.47
N GLY A 124 -13.77 33.38 -0.65
CA GLY A 124 -14.15 34.62 -1.32
C GLY A 124 -13.43 35.86 -0.78
N SER A 125 -12.56 35.71 0.21
CA SER A 125 -11.81 36.83 0.80
C SER A 125 -10.75 37.40 -0.14
N SER A 126 -10.32 38.62 0.15
CA SER A 126 -9.20 39.28 -0.52
C SER A 126 -7.87 39.04 0.23
N VAL A 127 -6.79 39.01 -0.53
CA VAL A 127 -5.42 39.17 -0.05
C VAL A 127 -4.76 40.35 -0.77
N TRP A 128 -3.70 40.89 -0.19
CA TRP A 128 -2.96 42.01 -0.77
C TRP A 128 -1.50 41.64 -0.91
N VAL A 129 -0.92 41.87 -2.09
CA VAL A 129 0.51 41.62 -2.33
C VAL A 129 1.23 42.95 -2.51
N ASP A 130 2.25 43.19 -1.69
CA ASP A 130 3.28 44.19 -1.96
C ASP A 130 4.45 43.50 -2.66
N TRP A 131 4.62 43.81 -3.94
CA TRP A 131 5.68 43.28 -4.78
C TRP A 131 7.08 43.90 -4.49
N GLY A 132 7.24 44.59 -3.36
CA GLY A 132 8.48 45.24 -2.95
C GLY A 132 8.54 46.73 -3.30
N THR A 133 7.39 47.36 -3.53
CA THR A 133 7.29 48.80 -3.81
C THR A 133 6.81 49.61 -2.61
N GLY A 134 6.24 48.95 -1.60
CA GLY A 134 5.46 49.59 -0.53
C GLY A 134 3.99 49.78 -0.87
N ALA A 135 3.59 49.60 -2.14
CA ALA A 135 2.20 49.63 -2.57
C ALA A 135 1.61 48.22 -2.60
N ARG A 136 0.36 48.10 -2.16
CA ARG A 136 -0.38 46.84 -2.08
C ARG A 136 -1.36 46.70 -3.24
N THR A 137 -1.26 45.60 -3.97
CA THR A 137 -2.24 45.19 -5.00
C THR A 137 -3.21 44.19 -4.39
N GLU A 138 -4.51 44.41 -4.56
CA GLU A 138 -5.57 43.51 -4.08
C GLU A 138 -5.82 42.35 -5.05
N TYR A 139 -5.96 41.15 -4.51
CA TYR A 139 -6.36 39.93 -5.20
C TYR A 139 -7.59 39.35 -4.49
N THR A 140 -8.72 39.30 -5.18
CA THR A 140 -10.02 38.90 -4.61
C THR A 140 -10.32 37.43 -4.88
N GLY A 141 -11.33 36.86 -4.19
CA GLY A 141 -11.86 35.55 -4.52
C GLY A 141 -10.98 34.37 -4.11
N GLN A 142 -10.16 34.52 -3.07
CA GLN A 142 -9.30 33.43 -2.59
C GLN A 142 -10.14 32.30 -1.98
N ASN A 143 -9.72 31.05 -2.20
CA ASN A 143 -10.40 29.89 -1.63
C ASN A 143 -10.14 29.80 -0.12
N ALA A 144 -11.02 29.06 0.58
CA ALA A 144 -10.79 28.74 1.98
C ALA A 144 -9.80 27.58 2.13
N TYR A 145 -9.02 27.59 3.21
CA TYR A 145 -8.37 26.39 3.73
C TYR A 145 -8.74 26.26 5.21
N LEU A 146 -9.48 25.21 5.56
CA LEU A 146 -10.03 25.05 6.91
C LEU A 146 -9.12 24.21 7.80
N SER A 147 -8.78 23.00 7.34
CA SER A 147 -7.90 22.05 8.04
C SER A 147 -7.67 20.81 7.19
N GLY A 148 -6.70 19.98 7.56
CA GLY A 148 -6.46 18.66 6.99
C GLY A 148 -5.14 18.59 6.22
N SER A 149 -5.03 17.63 5.31
CA SER A 149 -3.88 17.43 4.42
C SER A 149 -4.23 17.68 2.94
N ASP A 150 -5.35 18.36 2.68
CA ASP A 150 -5.80 18.66 1.33
C ASP A 150 -4.86 19.65 0.64
N ARG A 151 -4.70 19.51 -0.69
CA ARG A 151 -3.94 20.48 -1.49
C ARG A 151 -4.67 21.83 -1.48
N LEU A 152 -3.92 22.92 -1.48
CA LEU A 152 -4.49 24.23 -1.77
C LEU A 152 -5.12 24.24 -3.17
N THR A 153 -6.15 25.06 -3.35
CA THR A 153 -6.93 25.13 -4.60
C THR A 153 -7.16 26.59 -4.97
N GLY A 154 -7.43 26.84 -6.26
CA GLY A 154 -7.73 28.17 -6.77
C GLY A 154 -6.70 28.63 -7.79
N SER A 155 -6.77 29.92 -8.14
CA SER A 155 -5.84 30.53 -9.09
C SER A 155 -4.60 31.03 -8.38
N ARG A 156 -3.44 30.79 -8.97
CA ARG A 156 -2.19 31.39 -8.47
C ARG A 156 -2.16 32.89 -8.72
N ILE A 157 -1.43 33.58 -7.85
CA ILE A 157 -1.11 35.00 -7.93
C ILE A 157 0.28 35.11 -8.54
N ASP A 158 0.33 35.63 -9.76
CA ASP A 158 1.56 35.81 -10.50
C ASP A 158 1.99 37.28 -10.51
N GLY A 159 3.30 37.51 -10.51
CA GLY A 159 3.86 38.85 -10.64
C GLY A 159 5.38 38.87 -10.58
N THR A 160 5.93 40.06 -10.75
CA THR A 160 7.38 40.28 -10.72
C THR A 160 7.74 41.08 -9.47
N ALA A 161 8.71 40.59 -8.70
CA ALA A 161 9.26 41.28 -7.55
C ALA A 161 9.92 42.61 -7.98
N ALA A 162 9.25 43.73 -7.72
CA ALA A 162 9.77 45.06 -7.99
C ALA A 162 10.87 45.48 -7.00
N GLY A 163 10.88 44.88 -5.81
CA GLY A 163 11.93 45.02 -4.79
C GLY A 163 12.57 43.68 -4.41
N THR A 164 13.34 43.67 -3.33
CA THR A 164 13.99 42.45 -2.82
C THR A 164 13.16 41.69 -1.78
N ARG A 165 11.98 42.20 -1.44
CA ARG A 165 11.06 41.58 -0.48
C ARG A 165 9.64 41.70 -0.98
N VAL A 166 8.97 40.56 -1.15
CA VAL A 166 7.55 40.47 -1.50
C VAL A 166 6.78 40.08 -0.26
N THR A 167 5.66 40.77 0.03
CA THR A 167 4.85 40.49 1.22
C THR A 167 3.39 40.30 0.86
N VAL A 168 2.81 39.20 1.30
CA VAL A 168 1.39 38.89 1.18
C VAL A 168 0.72 39.20 2.50
N TYR A 169 -0.37 39.95 2.45
CA TYR A 169 -1.19 40.33 3.60
C TYR A 169 -2.60 39.76 3.42
N GLY A 170 -3.21 39.33 4.52
CA GLY A 170 -4.60 38.87 4.51
C GLY A 170 -4.88 37.95 5.68
N ASP A 171 -6.06 37.34 5.68
CA ASP A 171 -6.41 36.30 6.65
C ASP A 171 -5.91 34.93 6.16
N LEU A 172 -4.59 34.77 6.17
CA LEU A 172 -3.86 33.68 5.51
C LEU A 172 -4.06 32.35 6.25
N ALA A 173 -4.62 31.35 5.57
CA ALA A 173 -4.75 29.99 6.11
C ALA A 173 -3.77 29.01 5.45
N GLY A 174 -3.45 29.22 4.17
CA GLY A 174 -2.52 28.39 3.44
C GLY A 174 -1.74 29.18 2.41
N VAL A 175 -0.43 28.93 2.33
CA VAL A 175 0.45 29.58 1.35
C VAL A 175 1.35 28.55 0.71
N ASP A 176 1.30 28.48 -0.62
CA ASP A 176 2.19 27.67 -1.44
C ASP A 176 3.01 28.58 -2.34
N VAL A 177 4.32 28.62 -2.08
CA VAL A 177 5.33 29.35 -2.85
C VAL A 177 6.37 28.40 -3.45
N SER A 178 5.96 27.19 -3.80
CA SER A 178 6.79 26.19 -4.49
C SER A 178 7.57 26.80 -5.65
N GLY A 179 8.84 26.45 -5.84
CA GLY A 179 9.59 26.68 -7.07
C GLY A 179 9.72 25.38 -7.87
N PHE A 180 10.30 25.45 -9.06
CA PHE A 180 10.61 24.26 -9.88
C PHE A 180 11.96 24.37 -10.61
N GLY A 181 12.80 25.34 -10.24
CA GLY A 181 14.10 25.60 -10.86
C GLY A 181 14.04 25.91 -12.36
N GLU A 182 15.21 25.99 -12.99
CA GLU A 182 15.32 26.34 -14.43
C GLU A 182 14.64 25.30 -15.34
N TYR A 183 14.68 24.02 -14.97
CA TYR A 183 14.04 22.95 -15.72
C TYR A 183 12.51 23.07 -15.69
N GLY A 184 11.94 23.47 -14.56
CA GLY A 184 10.51 23.76 -14.44
C GLY A 184 10.08 24.88 -15.39
N VAL A 185 10.89 25.93 -15.51
CA VAL A 185 10.63 27.05 -16.45
C VAL A 185 10.55 26.56 -17.90
N ALA A 186 11.40 25.61 -18.29
CA ALA A 186 11.33 25.01 -19.64
C ALA A 186 10.02 24.23 -19.89
N MET A 187 9.34 23.78 -18.83
CA MET A 187 8.04 23.11 -18.87
C MET A 187 6.85 24.06 -18.66
N GLY A 188 7.10 25.36 -18.56
CA GLY A 188 6.07 26.38 -18.29
C GLY A 188 5.67 26.48 -16.82
N LEU A 189 6.47 25.93 -15.90
CA LEU A 189 6.34 26.13 -14.46
C LEU A 189 7.13 27.37 -14.01
N TRP A 190 6.87 27.83 -12.80
CA TRP A 190 7.54 29.00 -12.23
C TRP A 190 8.73 28.59 -11.35
N ASP A 191 9.64 29.51 -11.11
CA ASP A 191 10.74 29.35 -10.17
C ASP A 191 10.79 30.57 -9.24
N ASN A 192 10.42 30.39 -7.97
CA ASN A 192 10.28 31.51 -7.03
C ASN A 192 11.61 31.98 -6.44
N GLN A 193 12.65 31.14 -6.43
CA GLN A 193 13.99 31.44 -5.90
C GLN A 193 14.03 32.13 -4.51
N ILE A 194 13.11 31.76 -3.61
CA ILE A 194 13.02 32.36 -2.27
C ILE A 194 14.22 31.93 -1.41
N GLN A 195 14.97 32.90 -0.89
CA GLN A 195 16.20 32.65 -0.12
C GLN A 195 15.96 32.63 1.39
N ALA A 196 15.03 33.48 1.84
CA ALA A 196 14.61 33.61 3.22
C ALA A 196 13.16 34.07 3.26
N MET A 197 12.52 33.91 4.41
CA MET A 197 11.14 34.29 4.60
C MET A 197 10.88 34.67 6.06
N ASP A 198 9.77 35.36 6.25
CA ASP A 198 9.25 35.69 7.57
C ASP A 198 7.78 35.32 7.62
N LEU A 199 7.50 34.28 8.42
CA LEU A 199 6.15 33.77 8.66
C LEU A 199 5.65 34.17 10.06
N SER A 200 6.42 34.95 10.82
CA SER A 200 6.16 35.24 12.23
C SER A 200 4.86 36.00 12.47
N ASN A 201 4.43 36.79 11.47
CA ASN A 201 3.18 37.53 11.51
C ASN A 201 1.97 36.73 10.96
N ALA A 202 2.10 35.42 10.77
CA ALA A 202 1.02 34.52 10.36
C ALA A 202 0.87 33.31 11.32
N PRO A 203 0.57 33.53 12.62
CA PRO A 203 0.50 32.46 13.61
C PRO A 203 -0.63 31.44 13.35
N ASP A 204 -1.67 31.86 12.64
CA ASP A 204 -2.83 31.04 12.26
C ASP A 204 -2.62 30.26 10.95
N LEU A 205 -1.44 30.37 10.32
CA LEU A 205 -1.11 29.66 9.09
C LEU A 205 -1.11 28.15 9.33
N LYS A 206 -1.91 27.41 8.55
CA LYS A 206 -2.09 25.96 8.67
C LYS A 206 -1.38 25.16 7.60
N PHE A 207 -1.22 25.74 6.42
CA PHE A 207 -0.54 25.11 5.29
C PHE A 207 0.61 26.00 4.83
N PHE A 208 1.81 25.44 4.74
CA PHE A 208 2.93 26.12 4.09
C PHE A 208 3.70 25.16 3.17
N SER A 209 3.89 25.57 1.91
CA SER A 209 4.84 24.92 0.99
C SER A 209 5.88 25.92 0.52
N GLY A 210 7.14 25.66 0.89
CA GLY A 210 8.34 26.31 0.37
C GLY A 210 9.13 25.41 -0.59
N TYR A 211 8.51 24.35 -1.10
CA TYR A 211 9.11 23.34 -1.99
C TYR A 211 10.04 23.95 -3.03
N TRP A 212 11.22 23.36 -3.21
CA TRP A 212 12.18 23.71 -4.27
C TRP A 212 12.53 25.21 -4.32
N ASN A 213 12.89 25.76 -3.17
CA ASN A 213 13.45 27.10 -3.04
C ASN A 213 14.76 27.05 -2.24
N PRO A 214 15.74 27.93 -2.51
CA PRO A 214 17.06 27.95 -1.85
C PRO A 214 17.00 28.50 -0.40
N ILE A 215 16.06 28.02 0.41
CA ILE A 215 15.80 28.45 1.78
C ILE A 215 16.87 27.87 2.70
N LYS A 216 17.67 28.73 3.34
CA LYS A 216 18.79 28.30 4.21
C LYS A 216 18.41 28.19 5.68
N THR A 217 17.44 28.98 6.11
CA THR A 217 16.95 29.04 7.48
C THR A 217 15.48 29.42 7.47
N ILE A 218 14.71 28.89 8.41
CA ILE A 218 13.32 29.23 8.63
C ILE A 218 13.02 29.25 10.13
N ASP A 219 12.26 30.24 10.59
CA ASP A 219 11.74 30.30 11.96
C ASP A 219 10.23 30.02 11.91
N LEU A 220 9.84 28.87 12.47
CA LEU A 220 8.46 28.40 12.56
C LEU A 220 7.89 28.48 13.98
N SER A 221 8.61 29.13 14.90
CA SER A 221 8.24 29.19 16.33
C SER A 221 6.89 29.86 16.59
N GLN A 222 6.43 30.70 15.66
CA GLN A 222 5.18 31.43 15.74
C GLN A 222 4.02 30.72 15.03
N ASN A 223 4.32 29.77 14.13
CA ASN A 223 3.33 29.10 13.28
C ASN A 223 2.82 27.83 13.96
N THR A 224 2.31 27.97 15.19
CA THR A 224 1.89 26.84 16.03
C THR A 224 0.65 26.10 15.48
N ALA A 225 -0.07 26.74 14.55
CA ALA A 225 -1.24 26.19 13.88
C ALA A 225 -0.92 25.34 12.63
N LEU A 226 0.35 25.19 12.24
CA LEU A 226 0.72 24.41 11.06
C LEU A 226 0.24 22.95 11.16
N GLU A 227 -0.47 22.52 10.12
CA GLU A 227 -1.00 21.18 9.91
C GLU A 227 -0.28 20.49 8.73
N VAL A 228 0.12 21.26 7.71
CA VAL A 228 0.88 20.78 6.54
C VAL A 228 2.11 21.64 6.32
N LEU A 229 3.26 20.99 6.21
CA LEU A 229 4.53 21.66 5.94
C LEU A 229 5.31 20.91 4.85
N ASN A 230 5.58 21.59 3.74
CA ASN A 230 6.50 21.10 2.71
C ASN A 230 7.70 22.04 2.57
N LEU A 231 8.88 21.52 2.88
CA LEU A 231 10.19 22.16 2.75
C LEU A 231 11.17 21.27 1.99
N SER A 232 10.65 20.45 1.07
CA SER A 232 11.46 19.55 0.25
C SER A 232 12.26 20.34 -0.79
N TYR A 233 13.42 19.83 -1.18
CA TYR A 233 14.37 20.52 -2.07
C TYR A 233 14.73 21.94 -1.62
N THR A 234 15.05 22.10 -0.34
CA THR A 234 15.53 23.38 0.21
C THR A 234 16.99 23.32 0.61
N SER A 235 17.61 24.46 0.91
CA SER A 235 18.98 24.54 1.44
C SER A 235 19.06 24.33 2.96
N LEU A 236 18.05 23.72 3.58
CA LEU A 236 18.02 23.49 5.02
C LEU A 236 18.91 22.31 5.40
N LYS A 237 19.80 22.51 6.38
CA LYS A 237 20.57 21.42 7.03
C LYS A 237 19.94 20.95 8.33
N THR A 238 19.15 21.82 8.96
CA THR A 238 18.43 21.57 10.21
C THR A 238 17.10 22.30 10.17
N ILE A 239 16.11 21.77 10.88
CA ILE A 239 14.81 22.40 11.07
C ILE A 239 14.36 22.23 12.54
N ASP A 240 13.91 23.32 13.16
CA ASP A 240 13.29 23.28 14.49
C ASP A 240 11.78 23.25 14.33
N LEU A 241 11.17 22.14 14.74
CA LEU A 241 9.73 21.91 14.70
C LEU A 241 9.12 21.73 16.10
N SER A 242 9.87 22.07 17.15
CA SER A 242 9.45 21.91 18.55
C SER A 242 8.20 22.71 18.94
N HIS A 243 7.81 23.68 18.11
CA HIS A 243 6.66 24.57 18.33
C HIS A 243 5.48 24.27 17.38
N ASN A 244 5.54 23.18 16.59
CA ASN A 244 4.55 22.87 15.57
C ASN A 244 3.85 21.51 15.84
N PRO A 245 3.15 21.35 16.99
CA PRO A 245 2.61 20.06 17.41
C PRO A 245 1.41 19.57 16.59
N ASN A 246 0.81 20.45 15.77
CA ASN A 246 -0.38 20.16 14.99
C ASN A 246 -0.08 19.60 13.60
N ILE A 247 1.20 19.41 13.24
CA ILE A 247 1.58 18.88 11.93
C ILE A 247 1.01 17.46 11.76
N ILE A 248 0.28 17.27 10.67
CA ILE A 248 -0.31 16.01 10.20
C ILE A 248 0.51 15.46 9.03
N MET A 249 1.03 16.35 8.17
CA MET A 249 1.82 16.01 6.99
C MET A 249 3.10 16.84 6.95
N LEU A 250 4.24 16.14 6.95
CA LEU A 250 5.57 16.74 6.85
C LEU A 250 6.33 16.18 5.65
N GLU A 251 6.69 17.06 4.74
CA GLU A 251 7.55 16.79 3.60
C GLU A 251 8.84 17.61 3.72
N ALA A 252 9.97 16.94 3.86
CA ALA A 252 11.29 17.56 3.94
C ALA A 252 12.33 16.69 3.20
N TYR A 253 11.93 16.15 2.05
CA TYR A 253 12.78 15.27 1.26
C TYR A 253 13.73 16.02 0.33
N SER A 254 14.76 15.32 -0.13
CA SER A 254 15.75 15.84 -1.08
C SER A 254 16.15 14.76 -2.10
N ASP A 255 17.15 15.02 -2.94
CA ASP A 255 17.58 14.13 -4.03
C ASP A 255 18.66 13.12 -3.64
N SER A 256 19.12 13.11 -2.39
CA SER A 256 20.25 12.32 -1.86
C SER A 256 21.64 12.73 -2.34
N PHE A 257 21.77 13.60 -3.33
CA PHE A 257 23.07 14.10 -3.81
C PHE A 257 23.45 15.38 -3.08
N GLY A 258 22.47 16.26 -2.87
CA GLY A 258 22.70 17.62 -2.42
C GLY A 258 23.41 18.41 -3.51
N ASP A 259 22.91 19.59 -3.80
CA ASP A 259 23.57 20.51 -4.72
C ASP A 259 23.48 21.92 -4.13
N GLU A 260 24.54 22.30 -3.40
CA GLU A 260 24.60 23.63 -2.78
C GLU A 260 24.62 24.74 -3.84
N GLU A 261 25.02 24.47 -5.09
CA GLU A 261 24.97 25.42 -6.20
C GLU A 261 23.53 25.63 -6.68
N ASP A 262 22.73 24.55 -6.72
CA ASP A 262 21.30 24.59 -7.06
C ASP A 262 20.38 24.87 -5.84
N GLY A 263 20.96 25.14 -4.67
CA GLY A 263 20.21 25.52 -3.48
C GLY A 263 19.50 24.35 -2.78
N ILE A 264 20.02 23.14 -2.93
CA ILE A 264 19.51 21.92 -2.28
C ILE A 264 20.55 21.43 -1.27
N ALA A 265 20.17 21.33 0.00
CA ALA A 265 20.96 20.72 1.04
C ALA A 265 20.28 19.44 1.55
N LEU A 266 21.04 18.67 2.32
CA LEU A 266 20.59 17.43 2.95
C LEU A 266 20.45 17.67 4.46
N LEU A 267 19.34 17.25 5.04
CA LEU A 267 19.16 17.25 6.48
C LEU A 267 20.04 16.18 7.13
N ASP A 268 20.77 16.56 8.19
CA ASP A 268 21.56 15.62 8.99
C ASP A 268 20.72 14.99 10.12
N ALA A 269 19.69 15.70 10.59
CA ALA A 269 18.78 15.27 11.64
C ALA A 269 17.41 15.95 11.49
N ILE A 270 16.37 15.28 12.01
CA ILE A 270 15.03 15.84 12.16
C ILE A 270 14.40 15.29 13.45
N ASP A 271 13.75 16.17 14.21
CA ASP A 271 13.03 15.79 15.44
C ASP A 271 11.52 15.90 15.19
N VAL A 272 10.84 14.75 15.16
CA VAL A 272 9.39 14.64 15.00
C VAL A 272 8.68 14.21 16.29
N SER A 273 9.40 14.15 17.41
CA SER A 273 8.90 13.62 18.69
C SER A 273 7.74 14.42 19.29
N ASN A 274 7.61 15.70 18.90
CA ASN A 274 6.56 16.62 19.36
C ASN A 274 5.35 16.74 18.42
N MET A 275 5.21 15.84 17.43
CA MET A 275 4.11 15.86 16.45
C MET A 275 3.17 14.65 16.67
N PRO A 276 2.35 14.65 17.74
CA PRO A 276 1.52 13.50 18.10
C PRO A 276 0.45 13.16 17.05
N TYR A 277 0.13 14.08 16.13
CA TYR A 277 -0.89 13.91 15.08
C TYR A 277 -0.31 13.60 13.69
N LEU A 278 1.01 13.41 13.58
CA LEU A 278 1.69 13.13 12.31
C LEU A 278 1.15 11.82 11.70
N GLN A 279 0.65 11.90 10.46
CA GLN A 279 0.13 10.78 9.67
C GLN A 279 0.99 10.49 8.44
N TYR A 280 1.64 11.51 7.88
CA TYR A 280 2.49 11.40 6.69
C TYR A 280 3.85 12.04 6.95
N LEU A 281 4.92 11.27 6.76
CA LEU A 281 6.30 11.74 6.88
C LEU A 281 7.12 11.34 5.66
N ASP A 282 7.57 12.32 4.89
CA ASP A 282 8.55 12.12 3.81
C ASP A 282 9.83 12.89 4.08
N VAL A 283 10.90 12.16 4.36
CA VAL A 283 12.26 12.65 4.63
C VAL A 283 13.30 11.91 3.77
N LYS A 284 12.87 11.34 2.64
CA LYS A 284 13.77 10.60 1.75
C LYS A 284 14.91 11.47 1.20
N GLY A 285 16.01 10.82 0.83
CA GLY A 285 17.12 11.46 0.15
C GLY A 285 17.86 12.48 0.99
N ASN A 286 18.07 12.20 2.27
CA ASN A 286 18.79 13.05 3.22
C ASN A 286 20.01 12.32 3.80
N ASN A 287 20.64 12.90 4.84
CA ASN A 287 21.79 12.31 5.55
C ASN A 287 21.42 11.73 6.91
N LEU A 288 20.13 11.42 7.16
CA LEU A 288 19.66 11.00 8.48
C LEU A 288 20.34 9.71 8.92
N THR A 289 20.97 9.74 10.09
CA THR A 289 21.61 8.55 10.72
C THR A 289 20.69 7.87 11.73
N SER A 290 19.70 8.60 12.23
CA SER A 290 18.65 8.12 13.12
C SER A 290 17.34 8.84 12.83
N LEU A 291 16.22 8.16 13.06
CA LEU A 291 14.88 8.73 12.99
C LEU A 291 14.03 8.10 14.10
N ASP A 292 13.56 8.90 15.05
CA ASP A 292 12.67 8.44 16.13
C ASP A 292 11.22 8.85 15.81
N VAL A 293 10.39 7.84 15.52
CA VAL A 293 8.96 8.01 15.24
C VAL A 293 8.07 7.42 16.34
N THR A 294 8.63 7.08 17.51
CA THR A 294 7.92 6.33 18.55
C THR A 294 6.78 7.12 19.22
N ASN A 295 6.79 8.46 19.09
CA ASN A 295 5.71 9.33 19.56
C ASN A 295 4.61 9.58 18.50
N ASN A 296 4.82 9.18 17.24
CA ASN A 296 3.91 9.46 16.13
C ASN A 296 2.94 8.29 15.90
N LYS A 297 2.06 8.04 16.89
CA LYS A 297 1.20 6.84 16.92
C LYS A 297 0.20 6.74 15.77
N TYR A 298 -0.16 7.86 15.15
CA TYR A 298 -1.08 7.92 14.01
C TYR A 298 -0.36 7.89 12.66
N LEU A 299 0.96 7.63 12.62
CA LEU A 299 1.74 7.58 11.39
C LEU A 299 1.25 6.43 10.50
N LYS A 300 0.89 6.76 9.26
CA LYS A 300 0.35 5.84 8.24
C LYS A 300 1.29 5.65 7.07
N TRP A 301 1.98 6.71 6.65
CA TRP A 301 2.91 6.71 5.53
C TRP A 301 4.28 7.22 5.99
N LEU A 302 5.31 6.40 5.78
CA LEU A 302 6.69 6.72 6.12
C LEU A 302 7.61 6.51 4.92
N TYR A 303 8.19 7.59 4.42
CA TYR A 303 9.18 7.59 3.36
C TYR A 303 10.50 8.15 3.88
N ALA A 304 11.48 7.27 4.10
CA ALA A 304 12.81 7.59 4.61
C ALA A 304 13.93 6.89 3.81
N GLN A 305 13.65 6.52 2.57
CA GLN A 305 14.62 5.90 1.67
C GLN A 305 15.78 6.84 1.29
N ASN A 306 16.91 6.28 0.89
CA ASN A 306 18.16 7.01 0.59
C ASN A 306 18.61 7.89 1.78
N ASN A 307 18.80 7.27 2.93
CA ASN A 307 19.38 7.90 4.12
C ASN A 307 20.57 7.05 4.61
N LYS A 308 21.01 7.27 5.86
CA LYS A 308 22.09 6.53 6.51
C LYS A 308 21.60 5.84 7.79
N LEU A 309 20.33 5.46 7.82
CA LEU A 309 19.71 4.81 8.98
C LEU A 309 20.33 3.43 9.20
N THR A 310 20.71 3.15 10.44
CA THR A 310 21.23 1.83 10.86
C THR A 310 20.20 1.00 11.63
N SER A 311 19.11 1.64 12.07
CA SER A 311 17.96 1.01 12.73
C SER A 311 16.76 1.96 12.65
N ILE A 312 15.57 1.40 12.84
CA ILE A 312 14.32 2.15 12.99
C ILE A 312 13.36 1.36 13.89
N ASP A 313 12.77 2.00 14.90
CA ASP A 313 11.76 1.40 15.77
C ASP A 313 10.36 1.84 15.32
N LEU A 314 9.59 0.89 14.80
CA LEU A 314 8.23 1.09 14.32
C LEU A 314 7.15 0.47 15.24
N SER A 315 7.54 0.02 16.44
CA SER A 315 6.68 -0.72 17.36
C SER A 315 5.50 0.10 17.92
N LYS A 316 5.54 1.43 17.78
CA LYS A 316 4.47 2.35 18.23
C LYS A 316 3.58 2.84 17.09
N ASN A 317 3.95 2.56 15.84
CA ASN A 317 3.27 3.06 14.65
C ASN A 317 2.35 1.96 14.09
N THR A 318 1.39 1.51 14.90
CA THR A 318 0.52 0.36 14.59
C THR A 318 -0.40 0.60 13.40
N ASP A 319 -0.59 1.86 13.03
CA ASP A 319 -1.46 2.30 11.93
C ASP A 319 -0.69 2.46 10.59
N LEU A 320 0.59 2.05 10.52
CA LEU A 320 1.37 2.11 9.28
C LEU A 320 0.74 1.26 8.18
N VAL A 321 0.56 1.88 7.01
CA VAL A 321 -0.01 1.31 5.79
C VAL A 321 1.07 1.14 4.72
N ASP A 322 2.00 2.09 4.61
CA ASP A 322 3.08 2.06 3.63
C ASP A 322 4.39 2.54 4.25
N ILE A 323 5.46 1.78 4.01
CA ILE A 323 6.80 2.03 4.52
C ILE A 323 7.81 1.92 3.37
N SER A 324 8.58 2.99 3.15
CA SER A 324 9.81 2.94 2.36
C SER A 324 11.01 3.37 3.19
N VAL A 325 11.90 2.42 3.46
CA VAL A 325 13.20 2.65 4.11
C VAL A 325 14.34 2.09 3.25
N SER A 326 14.11 1.98 1.94
CA SER A 326 15.09 1.47 0.98
C SER A 326 16.39 2.31 0.96
N ARG A 327 17.52 1.70 0.59
CA ARG A 327 18.84 2.34 0.47
C ARG A 327 19.26 3.01 1.77
N ASN A 328 19.26 2.22 2.84
CA ASN A 328 19.79 2.55 4.15
C ASN A 328 20.83 1.49 4.57
N GLN A 329 21.16 1.39 5.85
CA GLN A 329 22.13 0.45 6.39
C GLN A 329 21.49 -0.43 7.49
N ILE A 330 20.21 -0.77 7.34
CA ILE A 330 19.43 -1.49 8.35
C ILE A 330 19.72 -3.00 8.25
N PRO A 331 20.24 -3.65 9.31
CA PRO A 331 20.54 -5.08 9.30
C PRO A 331 19.34 -5.95 9.70
N SER A 332 18.35 -5.38 10.39
CA SER A 332 17.14 -6.06 10.85
C SER A 332 16.03 -5.04 11.12
N ILE A 333 14.79 -5.42 10.91
CA ILE A 333 13.60 -4.62 11.25
C ILE A 333 12.53 -5.52 11.88
N ASP A 334 11.83 -5.02 12.89
CA ASP A 334 10.67 -5.69 13.49
C ASP A 334 9.39 -5.01 13.00
N LEU A 335 8.57 -5.76 12.26
CA LEU A 335 7.29 -5.31 11.70
C LEU A 335 6.09 -6.04 12.32
N SER A 336 6.29 -6.75 13.44
CA SER A 336 5.27 -7.59 14.09
C SER A 336 4.07 -6.83 14.66
N HIS A 337 4.18 -5.49 14.76
CA HIS A 337 3.13 -4.61 15.27
C HIS A 337 2.43 -3.81 14.15
N ASN A 338 2.88 -3.93 12.90
CA ASN A 338 2.40 -3.13 11.76
C ASN A 338 1.45 -3.96 10.89
N ASN A 339 0.36 -4.42 11.49
CA ASN A 339 -0.55 -5.41 10.87
C ASN A 339 -1.39 -4.83 9.72
N ALA A 340 -1.51 -3.50 9.65
CA ALA A 340 -2.23 -2.78 8.58
C ALA A 340 -1.36 -2.52 7.33
N LEU A 341 -0.12 -2.99 7.31
CA LEU A 341 0.84 -2.74 6.23
C LEU A 341 0.38 -3.39 4.93
N THR A 342 0.23 -2.58 3.89
CA THR A 342 -0.10 -3.00 2.52
C THR A 342 1.09 -2.86 1.57
N GLY A 343 1.98 -1.89 1.79
CA GLY A 343 3.19 -1.66 1.01
C GLY A 343 4.46 -1.67 1.87
N LEU A 344 5.48 -2.41 1.44
CA LEU A 344 6.78 -2.44 2.11
C LEU A 344 7.93 -2.39 1.10
N ALA A 345 8.75 -1.35 1.18
CA ALA A 345 10.00 -1.21 0.44
C ALA A 345 11.19 -1.04 1.39
N ILE A 346 12.09 -2.02 1.39
CA ILE A 346 13.31 -2.06 2.20
C ILE A 346 14.54 -2.48 1.37
N ASP A 347 14.52 -2.17 0.08
CA ASP A 347 15.59 -2.51 -0.87
C ASP A 347 16.94 -1.93 -0.44
N GLY A 348 18.05 -2.52 -0.87
CA GLY A 348 19.38 -1.94 -0.68
C GLY A 348 19.73 -1.68 0.78
N ASN A 349 19.39 -2.61 1.66
CA ASN A 349 19.75 -2.61 3.07
C ASN A 349 20.71 -3.77 3.37
N LEU A 350 20.85 -4.15 4.65
CA LEU A 350 21.76 -5.20 5.11
C LEU A 350 20.99 -6.38 5.71
N LEU A 351 19.73 -6.59 5.30
CA LEU A 351 18.88 -7.65 5.84
C LEU A 351 19.38 -9.03 5.41
N THR A 352 19.48 -9.94 6.38
CA THR A 352 19.73 -11.38 6.14
C THR A 352 18.49 -12.24 6.35
N SER A 353 17.47 -11.69 7.03
CA SER A 353 16.18 -12.32 7.29
C SER A 353 15.11 -11.24 7.49
N LEU A 354 13.85 -11.63 7.28
CA LEU A 354 12.69 -10.77 7.48
C LEU A 354 11.49 -11.65 7.86
N ASP A 355 10.83 -11.33 8.97
CA ASP A 355 9.59 -12.00 9.39
C ASP A 355 8.40 -11.10 9.05
N LEU A 356 7.54 -11.57 8.14
CA LEU A 356 6.31 -10.90 7.71
C LEU A 356 5.05 -11.66 8.14
N SER A 357 5.16 -12.57 9.11
CA SER A 357 4.08 -13.48 9.49
C SER A 357 2.87 -12.80 10.13
N GLN A 358 2.99 -11.54 10.55
CA GLN A 358 1.91 -10.70 11.08
C GLN A 358 1.34 -9.70 10.05
N ASN A 359 2.03 -9.48 8.92
CA ASN A 359 1.65 -8.46 7.92
C ASN A 359 0.74 -9.09 6.86
N LEU A 360 -0.44 -9.57 7.28
CA LEU A 360 -1.34 -10.39 6.46
C LEU A 360 -2.01 -9.62 5.31
N GLU A 361 -2.09 -8.29 5.41
CA GLU A 361 -2.67 -7.39 4.41
C GLU A 361 -1.67 -6.94 3.34
N LEU A 362 -0.40 -7.39 3.42
CA LEU A 362 0.67 -6.96 2.52
C LEU A 362 0.35 -7.34 1.07
N ALA A 363 0.34 -6.33 0.20
CA ALA A 363 0.06 -6.44 -1.23
C ALA A 363 1.34 -6.25 -2.07
N ASP A 364 2.21 -5.32 -1.65
CA ASP A 364 3.44 -4.97 -2.37
C ASP A 364 4.66 -5.14 -1.48
N LEU A 365 5.61 -5.96 -1.91
CA LEU A 365 6.84 -6.24 -1.17
C LEU A 365 8.08 -6.03 -2.05
N SER A 366 8.98 -5.18 -1.59
CA SER A 366 10.28 -4.94 -2.20
C SER A 366 11.40 -5.09 -1.17
N VAL A 367 12.22 -6.13 -1.35
CA VAL A 367 13.36 -6.50 -0.49
C VAL A 367 14.64 -6.65 -1.31
N SER A 368 14.68 -6.05 -2.49
CA SER A 368 15.76 -6.26 -3.46
C SER A 368 17.10 -5.71 -2.96
N GLY A 369 18.22 -6.29 -3.38
CA GLY A 369 19.54 -5.76 -3.02
C GLY A 369 19.91 -5.89 -1.55
N ASN A 370 19.39 -6.90 -0.84
CA ASN A 370 19.77 -7.25 0.54
C ASN A 370 20.75 -8.45 0.54
N ASP A 371 20.67 -9.31 1.56
CA ASP A 371 21.42 -10.58 1.71
C ASP A 371 20.48 -11.70 2.21
N ILE A 372 19.23 -11.69 1.72
CA ILE A 372 18.17 -12.60 2.16
C ILE A 372 18.24 -13.91 1.37
N HIS A 373 18.66 -14.98 2.04
CA HIS A 373 18.74 -16.32 1.46
C HIS A 373 17.51 -17.21 1.76
N SER A 374 16.58 -16.73 2.58
CA SER A 374 15.32 -17.41 2.88
C SER A 374 14.27 -16.40 3.33
N LEU A 375 13.05 -16.53 2.80
CA LEU A 375 11.92 -15.67 3.11
C LEU A 375 10.63 -16.48 3.06
N ASP A 376 9.92 -16.59 4.18
CA ASP A 376 8.62 -17.26 4.27
C ASP A 376 7.49 -16.25 4.07
N LEU A 377 6.78 -16.38 2.95
CA LEU A 377 5.61 -15.56 2.60
C LEU A 377 4.30 -16.37 2.61
N SER A 378 4.31 -17.58 3.16
CA SER A 378 3.19 -18.52 3.06
C SER A 378 1.88 -18.00 3.69
N LYS A 379 1.98 -17.03 4.61
CA LYS A 379 0.82 -16.38 5.25
C LYS A 379 0.33 -15.11 4.53
N ASN A 380 1.12 -14.55 3.63
CA ASN A 380 0.85 -13.25 3.01
C ASN A 380 0.03 -13.42 1.72
N ALA A 381 -1.17 -13.99 1.86
CA ALA A 381 -2.02 -14.35 0.72
C ALA A 381 -2.55 -13.16 -0.11
N GLN A 382 -2.38 -11.92 0.37
CA GLN A 382 -2.79 -10.71 -0.34
C GLN A 382 -1.75 -10.18 -1.33
N LEU A 383 -0.51 -10.71 -1.31
CA LEU A 383 0.59 -10.24 -2.15
C LEU A 383 0.23 -10.28 -3.64
N GLN A 384 0.52 -9.19 -4.32
CA GLN A 384 0.35 -8.99 -5.76
C GLN A 384 1.69 -8.85 -6.46
N PHE A 385 2.64 -8.12 -5.85
CA PHE A 385 3.97 -7.90 -6.39
C PHE A 385 5.06 -8.21 -5.37
N ILE A 386 6.10 -8.93 -5.81
CA ILE A 386 7.29 -9.24 -5.00
C ILE A 386 8.54 -8.88 -5.79
N TYR A 387 9.42 -8.07 -5.21
CA TYR A 387 10.75 -7.79 -5.71
C TYR A 387 11.78 -8.33 -4.72
N ILE A 388 12.52 -9.35 -5.15
CA ILE A 388 13.54 -10.05 -4.35
C ILE A 388 14.89 -10.16 -5.09
N ASN A 389 15.02 -9.52 -6.25
CA ASN A 389 16.25 -9.50 -7.04
C ASN A 389 17.45 -8.95 -6.24
N GLY A 390 18.68 -9.33 -6.62
CA GLY A 390 19.89 -8.80 -5.99
C GLY A 390 20.16 -9.30 -4.56
N ASN A 391 19.65 -10.47 -4.15
CA ASN A 391 19.87 -11.07 -2.82
C ASN A 391 20.91 -12.20 -2.83
N GLY A 392 21.54 -12.50 -3.96
CA GLY A 392 22.55 -13.56 -4.08
C GLY A 392 22.02 -14.98 -3.87
N MET A 393 20.70 -15.19 -3.99
CA MET A 393 20.09 -16.50 -3.75
C MET A 393 20.58 -17.53 -4.76
N THR A 394 21.02 -18.69 -4.27
CA THR A 394 21.36 -19.85 -5.11
C THR A 394 20.10 -20.46 -5.73
N ALA A 395 20.24 -21.27 -6.79
CA ALA A 395 19.10 -21.94 -7.41
C ALA A 395 18.28 -22.81 -6.42
N PRO A 396 18.89 -23.60 -5.51
CA PRO A 396 18.14 -24.30 -4.47
C PRO A 396 17.38 -23.37 -3.52
N GLU A 397 17.98 -22.26 -3.08
CA GLU A 397 17.32 -21.29 -2.19
C GLU A 397 16.12 -20.62 -2.87
N LEU A 398 16.26 -20.24 -4.15
CA LEU A 398 15.14 -19.74 -4.94
C LEU A 398 14.04 -20.79 -5.10
N ASN A 399 14.37 -22.07 -5.29
CA ASN A 399 13.38 -23.14 -5.38
C ASN A 399 12.59 -23.29 -4.06
N GLU A 400 13.24 -23.18 -2.90
CA GLU A 400 12.56 -23.16 -1.60
C GLU A 400 11.59 -21.97 -1.51
N PHE A 401 12.08 -20.79 -1.89
CA PHE A 401 11.26 -19.57 -1.90
C PHE A 401 10.05 -19.73 -2.81
N TYR A 402 10.24 -20.16 -4.06
CA TYR A 402 9.13 -20.40 -4.99
C TYR A 402 8.13 -21.40 -4.43
N TYR A 403 8.59 -22.46 -3.76
CA TYR A 403 7.72 -23.50 -3.23
C TYR A 403 6.88 -23.02 -2.04
N THR A 404 7.40 -22.07 -1.26
CA THR A 404 6.72 -21.48 -0.08
C THR A 404 5.87 -20.26 -0.41
N LEU A 405 5.93 -19.75 -1.64
CA LEU A 405 5.06 -18.67 -2.10
C LEU A 405 3.57 -19.00 -1.86
N PRO A 406 2.77 -18.00 -1.47
CA PRO A 406 1.32 -18.17 -1.41
C PRO A 406 0.75 -18.36 -2.82
N GLN A 407 -0.43 -18.97 -2.91
CA GLN A 407 -1.19 -19.00 -4.16
C GLN A 407 -1.66 -17.58 -4.49
N ARG A 408 -1.14 -17.00 -5.58
CA ARG A 408 -1.52 -15.65 -6.00
C ARG A 408 -2.94 -15.65 -6.56
N ILE A 409 -3.78 -14.78 -6.02
CA ILE A 409 -5.10 -14.49 -6.55
C ILE A 409 -4.99 -13.16 -7.30
N ASP A 410 -5.17 -13.22 -8.62
CA ASP A 410 -5.16 -12.04 -9.47
C ASP A 410 -6.40 -11.18 -9.17
N LYS A 411 -6.18 -9.93 -8.74
CA LYS A 411 -7.26 -9.01 -8.38
C LYS A 411 -7.87 -8.27 -9.58
N GLY A 412 -7.32 -8.46 -10.78
CA GLY A 412 -7.76 -7.77 -12.00
C GLY A 412 -7.20 -6.35 -12.11
N ASP A 413 -7.31 -5.76 -13.31
CA ASP A 413 -6.78 -4.43 -13.69
C ASP A 413 -7.59 -3.25 -13.10
N ASP A 414 -8.31 -3.43 -12.00
CA ASP A 414 -9.21 -2.39 -11.46
C ASP A 414 -8.45 -1.21 -10.80
N ASP A 415 -7.11 -1.27 -10.73
CA ASP A 415 -6.25 -0.17 -10.28
C ASP A 415 -5.44 0.39 -11.47
N ASP A 416 -5.77 1.62 -11.90
CA ASP A 416 -5.09 2.39 -12.95
C ASP A 416 -3.59 2.67 -12.67
N ASP A 417 -3.09 2.31 -11.47
CA ASP A 417 -1.71 2.50 -11.02
C ASP A 417 -0.82 1.24 -11.14
N GLN A 418 -1.32 0.13 -11.69
CA GLN A 418 -0.47 -1.05 -11.88
C GLN A 418 0.64 -0.80 -12.89
N PRO A 419 1.91 -1.06 -12.55
CA PRO A 419 2.99 -0.93 -13.51
C PRO A 419 2.76 -1.96 -14.63
N ASN A 420 2.76 -1.50 -15.88
CA ASN A 420 2.59 -2.35 -17.07
C ASN A 420 3.82 -3.25 -17.29
N LEU A 421 4.01 -4.20 -16.39
CA LEU A 421 5.11 -5.14 -16.34
C LEU A 421 4.61 -6.51 -16.80
N SER A 422 5.46 -7.21 -17.55
CA SER A 422 5.18 -8.59 -17.95
C SER A 422 5.40 -9.61 -16.82
N TYR A 423 5.68 -9.16 -15.60
CA TYR A 423 5.98 -10.00 -14.43
C TYR A 423 5.43 -9.36 -13.16
N ASN A 424 5.17 -10.19 -12.15
CA ASN A 424 4.76 -9.77 -10.80
C ASN A 424 5.69 -10.33 -9.70
N LEU A 425 6.69 -11.11 -10.09
CA LEU A 425 7.76 -11.61 -9.23
C LEU A 425 9.12 -11.26 -9.83
N ALA A 426 9.74 -10.19 -9.36
CA ALA A 426 11.06 -9.78 -9.82
C ALA A 426 12.16 -10.55 -9.07
N VAL A 427 12.81 -11.46 -9.78
CA VAL A 427 13.91 -12.30 -9.24
C VAL A 427 15.27 -11.91 -9.82
N ILE A 428 15.27 -11.29 -11.00
CA ILE A 428 16.40 -10.62 -11.65
C ILE A 428 15.83 -9.37 -12.37
N GLN A 429 16.55 -8.25 -12.32
CA GLN A 429 16.26 -7.04 -13.10
C GLN A 429 17.54 -6.43 -13.73
N GLY A 430 17.34 -5.57 -14.73
CA GLY A 430 18.44 -4.82 -15.33
C GLY A 430 18.97 -3.76 -14.35
N GLY A 431 20.25 -3.82 -14.02
CA GLY A 431 20.89 -2.88 -13.08
C GLY A 431 21.24 -3.50 -11.72
N ASP A 432 20.92 -4.77 -11.50
CA ASP A 432 21.37 -5.53 -10.33
C ASP A 432 22.91 -5.58 -10.27
N ASP A 433 23.45 -5.59 -9.05
CA ASP A 433 24.86 -5.90 -8.84
C ASP A 433 25.13 -7.35 -9.27
N ASN A 434 25.98 -7.53 -10.27
CA ASN A 434 26.29 -8.83 -10.85
C ASN A 434 26.79 -9.84 -9.80
N ASP A 435 27.46 -9.37 -8.75
CA ASP A 435 27.98 -10.22 -7.68
C ASP A 435 26.90 -10.68 -6.69
N LYS A 436 25.71 -10.06 -6.72
CA LYS A 436 24.54 -10.38 -5.89
C LYS A 436 23.32 -10.85 -6.69
N LEU A 437 23.49 -11.18 -7.96
CA LEU A 437 22.39 -11.71 -8.76
C LEU A 437 21.87 -13.02 -8.16
N ASN A 438 20.55 -13.14 -8.06
CA ASN A 438 19.95 -14.43 -7.77
C ASN A 438 20.14 -15.36 -8.98
N ASP A 439 20.37 -16.65 -8.74
CA ASP A 439 20.61 -17.67 -9.76
C ASP A 439 19.31 -18.16 -10.44
N ALA A 440 18.46 -17.22 -10.89
CA ALA A 440 17.12 -17.54 -11.38
C ALA A 440 17.13 -18.32 -12.70
N THR A 441 18.15 -18.17 -13.56
CA THR A 441 18.32 -18.96 -14.81
C THR A 441 18.47 -20.46 -14.53
N ARG A 442 19.06 -20.81 -13.39
CA ARG A 442 19.29 -22.21 -12.99
C ARG A 442 18.32 -22.68 -11.89
N ALA A 443 17.50 -21.79 -11.33
CA ALA A 443 16.37 -22.14 -10.50
C ALA A 443 15.19 -22.69 -11.33
N ASP A 444 14.19 -23.24 -10.66
CA ASP A 444 12.99 -23.82 -11.25
C ASP A 444 11.81 -22.85 -11.15
N SER A 445 11.68 -21.97 -12.14
CA SER A 445 10.60 -20.98 -12.16
C SER A 445 9.21 -21.60 -12.31
N SER A 446 9.10 -22.88 -12.73
CA SER A 446 7.79 -23.52 -12.92
C SER A 446 7.02 -23.71 -11.60
N ILE A 447 7.75 -23.77 -10.47
CA ILE A 447 7.16 -23.81 -9.12
C ILE A 447 6.35 -22.53 -8.85
N ALA A 448 6.93 -21.37 -9.16
CA ALA A 448 6.27 -20.08 -8.97
C ALA A 448 5.08 -19.90 -9.93
N VAL A 449 5.24 -20.32 -11.19
CA VAL A 449 4.17 -20.29 -12.20
C VAL A 449 2.97 -21.12 -11.78
N ASP A 450 3.21 -22.30 -11.21
CA ASP A 450 2.15 -23.15 -10.69
C ASP A 450 1.34 -22.50 -9.54
N ARG A 451 1.96 -21.54 -8.84
CA ARG A 451 1.36 -20.76 -7.76
C ARG A 451 0.73 -19.45 -8.22
N GLY A 452 0.59 -19.25 -9.54
CA GLY A 452 -0.02 -18.06 -10.13
C GLY A 452 0.90 -16.84 -10.21
N TRP A 453 2.20 -17.01 -9.94
CA TRP A 453 3.21 -15.96 -10.06
C TRP A 453 3.83 -15.96 -11.46
N THR A 454 4.22 -14.78 -11.93
CA THR A 454 4.92 -14.59 -13.21
C THR A 454 6.32 -14.04 -12.89
N PRO A 455 7.34 -14.90 -12.83
CA PRO A 455 8.72 -14.48 -12.57
C PRO A 455 9.29 -13.62 -13.71
N SER A 456 10.14 -12.65 -13.37
CA SER A 456 10.85 -11.82 -14.35
C SER A 456 11.85 -12.60 -15.20
N HIS A 457 12.19 -13.83 -14.81
CA HIS A 457 13.09 -14.71 -15.54
C HIS A 457 12.63 -16.17 -15.48
N GLN A 458 12.73 -16.88 -16.60
CA GLN A 458 12.44 -18.31 -16.67
C GLN A 458 13.71 -19.12 -16.42
N GLY A 459 13.61 -20.09 -15.52
CA GLY A 459 14.70 -20.96 -15.11
C GLY A 459 14.50 -22.41 -15.53
N THR A 460 15.59 -23.17 -15.51
CA THR A 460 15.65 -24.56 -16.02
C THR A 460 15.78 -25.63 -14.93
N ASN A 461 15.87 -25.22 -13.67
CA ASN A 461 16.30 -26.01 -12.52
C ASN A 461 17.75 -26.55 -12.61
N GLY A 462 18.57 -26.17 -13.61
CA GLY A 462 19.92 -26.73 -13.81
C GLY A 462 20.93 -26.54 -12.67
N GLY A 463 20.64 -25.72 -11.66
CA GLY A 463 21.51 -25.42 -10.53
C GLY A 463 21.19 -26.23 -9.27
N CYS A 464 20.25 -27.17 -9.38
CA CYS A 464 19.81 -28.03 -8.28
C CYS A 464 19.91 -29.51 -8.69
N GLU A 465 20.24 -30.40 -7.75
CA GLU A 465 20.29 -31.86 -7.97
C GLU A 465 18.93 -32.54 -7.79
N TRP A 466 17.96 -31.81 -7.24
CA TRP A 466 16.62 -32.31 -6.93
C TRP A 466 15.54 -31.46 -7.60
N ALA A 467 14.33 -31.99 -7.61
CA ALA A 467 13.11 -31.31 -8.00
C ALA A 467 12.00 -31.61 -6.98
N TYR A 468 11.04 -30.71 -6.84
CA TYR A 468 9.88 -30.92 -5.97
C TYR A 468 8.86 -31.86 -6.62
N LEU A 469 8.36 -32.83 -5.85
CA LEU A 469 7.26 -33.72 -6.23
C LEU A 469 6.01 -33.39 -5.41
N ASP A 470 4.99 -32.85 -6.07
CA ASP A 470 3.66 -32.69 -5.51
C ASP A 470 2.76 -33.84 -5.95
N ILE A 471 2.15 -34.51 -4.96
CA ILE A 471 1.22 -35.61 -5.18
C ILE A 471 -0.17 -35.05 -4.96
N VAL A 472 -0.88 -34.84 -6.07
CA VAL A 472 -2.27 -34.37 -6.00
C VAL A 472 -3.12 -35.49 -5.42
N ASN A 473 -3.84 -35.18 -4.33
CA ASN A 473 -4.77 -36.12 -3.71
C ASN A 473 -5.74 -36.66 -4.77
N PRO A 474 -5.69 -37.97 -5.07
CA PRO A 474 -6.53 -38.53 -6.10
C PRO A 474 -7.94 -38.77 -5.57
N LEU A 475 -8.92 -38.72 -6.47
CA LEU A 475 -10.29 -39.12 -6.17
C LEU A 475 -10.40 -40.66 -6.28
N HIS A 476 -11.08 -41.31 -5.34
CA HIS A 476 -11.33 -42.76 -5.35
C HIS A 476 -10.14 -43.68 -5.05
N GLY A 477 -9.21 -43.22 -4.24
CA GLY A 477 -8.16 -44.05 -3.69
C GLY A 477 -7.08 -43.25 -2.97
N THR A 478 -6.00 -43.92 -2.63
CA THR A 478 -4.79 -43.31 -2.07
C THR A 478 -3.58 -43.73 -2.86
N VAL A 479 -2.53 -42.91 -2.82
CA VAL A 479 -1.29 -43.14 -3.56
C VAL A 479 -0.10 -42.93 -2.64
N LYS A 480 0.88 -43.81 -2.76
CA LYS A 480 2.24 -43.63 -2.27
C LYS A 480 3.22 -43.66 -3.45
N VAL A 481 4.33 -42.96 -3.33
CA VAL A 481 5.42 -43.00 -4.30
C VAL A 481 6.68 -43.51 -3.59
N VAL A 482 7.37 -44.47 -4.19
CA VAL A 482 8.58 -45.08 -3.62
C VAL A 482 9.70 -45.21 -4.65
N ASP A 483 10.96 -45.22 -4.20
CA ASP A 483 12.10 -45.64 -5.02
C ASP A 483 12.35 -47.18 -4.93
N ALA A 484 13.42 -47.64 -5.60
CA ALA A 484 13.80 -49.06 -5.60
C ALA A 484 14.30 -49.55 -4.23
N GLU A 485 14.81 -48.65 -3.41
CA GLU A 485 15.28 -48.89 -2.04
C GLU A 485 14.13 -48.94 -1.02
N GLY A 486 12.92 -48.52 -1.42
CA GLY A 486 11.73 -48.50 -0.59
C GLY A 486 11.56 -47.21 0.23
N ASN A 487 12.29 -46.14 -0.09
CA ASN A 487 12.07 -44.83 0.51
C ASN A 487 10.75 -44.24 0.00
N GLU A 488 9.88 -43.79 0.91
CA GLU A 488 8.59 -43.19 0.55
C GLU A 488 8.72 -41.67 0.35
N TYR A 489 8.08 -41.15 -0.71
CA TYR A 489 7.99 -39.73 -1.03
C TYR A 489 6.56 -39.23 -0.84
N ALA A 490 6.41 -38.23 0.02
CA ALA A 490 5.15 -37.53 0.29
C ALA A 490 4.98 -36.29 -0.61
N ASN A 491 3.79 -35.69 -0.60
CA ASN A 491 3.55 -34.40 -1.25
C ASN A 491 4.55 -33.33 -0.76
N GLY A 492 5.21 -32.64 -1.68
CA GLY A 492 6.24 -31.64 -1.39
C GLY A 492 7.63 -32.22 -1.13
N SER A 493 7.86 -33.50 -1.43
CA SER A 493 9.19 -34.10 -1.27
C SER A 493 10.18 -33.54 -2.29
N LYS A 494 11.44 -33.37 -1.86
CA LYS A 494 12.57 -33.11 -2.75
C LYS A 494 13.12 -34.44 -3.24
N VAL A 495 13.03 -34.68 -4.54
CA VAL A 495 13.43 -35.95 -5.15
C VAL A 495 14.61 -35.70 -6.08
N THR A 496 15.62 -36.56 -6.02
CA THR A 496 16.74 -36.52 -6.96
C THR A 496 16.22 -36.64 -8.39
N LYS A 497 16.74 -35.80 -9.28
CA LYS A 497 16.32 -35.78 -10.68
C LYS A 497 16.60 -37.12 -11.36
N TYR A 498 15.69 -37.53 -12.23
CA TYR A 498 15.78 -38.75 -13.02
C TYR A 498 15.85 -40.04 -12.19
N LEU A 499 15.51 -39.95 -10.89
CA LEU A 499 15.40 -41.13 -10.04
C LEU A 499 14.17 -41.95 -10.47
N PRO A 500 14.31 -43.27 -10.72
CA PRO A 500 13.16 -44.12 -11.01
C PRO A 500 12.26 -44.27 -9.79
N LEU A 501 10.97 -44.04 -9.98
CA LEU A 501 9.93 -44.09 -8.95
C LEU A 501 8.79 -45.04 -9.34
N THR A 502 8.15 -45.59 -8.32
CA THR A 502 6.98 -46.47 -8.45
C THR A 502 5.81 -45.92 -7.65
N ILE A 503 4.65 -45.85 -8.31
CA ILE A 503 3.35 -45.51 -7.74
C ILE A 503 2.75 -46.76 -7.12
N ILE A 504 2.51 -46.73 -5.82
CA ILE A 504 1.71 -47.73 -5.10
C ILE A 504 0.32 -47.13 -4.89
N ALA A 505 -0.61 -47.50 -5.77
CA ALA A 505 -2.00 -47.06 -5.72
C ALA A 505 -2.85 -48.05 -4.92
N THR A 506 -3.67 -47.54 -4.01
CA THR A 506 -4.69 -48.32 -3.28
C THR A 506 -6.06 -47.75 -3.66
N PRO A 507 -6.77 -48.35 -4.64
CA PRO A 507 -8.10 -47.90 -5.04
C PRO A 507 -9.14 -48.08 -3.94
N ASP A 508 -10.16 -47.23 -3.93
CA ASP A 508 -11.38 -47.46 -3.15
C ASP A 508 -12.17 -48.66 -3.69
N ALA A 509 -13.07 -49.22 -2.88
CA ALA A 509 -13.88 -50.35 -3.30
C ALA A 509 -14.70 -50.04 -4.57
N GLY A 510 -14.59 -50.90 -5.58
CA GLY A 510 -15.26 -50.73 -6.88
C GLY A 510 -14.52 -49.82 -7.86
N TYR A 511 -13.28 -49.43 -7.56
CA TYR A 511 -12.39 -48.73 -8.47
C TYR A 511 -11.09 -49.52 -8.69
N ALA A 512 -10.46 -49.28 -9.83
CA ALA A 512 -9.16 -49.81 -10.20
C ALA A 512 -8.24 -48.65 -10.62
N TYR A 513 -6.95 -48.83 -10.43
CA TYR A 513 -5.96 -47.90 -10.98
C TYR A 513 -6.12 -47.81 -12.51
N SER A 514 -6.06 -46.60 -13.04
CA SER A 514 -6.15 -46.35 -14.48
C SER A 514 -4.83 -45.84 -15.04
N THR A 515 -4.44 -44.63 -14.65
CA THR A 515 -3.33 -43.90 -15.24
C THR A 515 -2.75 -42.89 -14.26
N TYR A 516 -1.55 -42.39 -14.56
CA TYR A 516 -1.01 -41.17 -13.97
C TYR A 516 -0.69 -40.14 -15.05
N SER A 517 -0.54 -38.87 -14.66
CA SER A 517 0.03 -37.80 -15.49
C SER A 517 0.98 -36.95 -14.67
N LEU A 518 2.05 -36.46 -15.28
CA LEU A 518 2.99 -35.49 -14.69
C LEU A 518 2.77 -34.13 -15.35
N ASN A 519 2.64 -33.04 -14.59
CA ASN A 519 2.56 -31.66 -15.13
C ASN A 519 1.53 -31.44 -16.26
N ASN A 520 0.40 -32.14 -16.19
CA ASN A 520 -0.67 -32.14 -17.22
C ASN A 520 -0.24 -32.69 -18.61
N GLU A 521 0.85 -33.46 -18.66
CA GLU A 521 1.22 -34.25 -19.83
C GLU A 521 0.25 -35.43 -20.05
N GLU A 522 0.45 -36.16 -21.16
CA GLU A 522 -0.39 -37.29 -21.55
C GLU A 522 -0.43 -38.36 -20.44
N ALA A 523 -1.62 -38.92 -20.22
CA ALA A 523 -1.82 -39.91 -19.17
C ALA A 523 -1.20 -41.26 -19.55
N VAL A 524 -0.50 -41.88 -18.61
CA VAL A 524 0.27 -43.12 -18.79
C VAL A 524 -0.33 -44.24 -17.94
N GLY A 525 -0.60 -45.41 -18.54
CA GLY A 525 -1.15 -46.60 -17.86
C GLY A 525 -0.13 -47.45 -17.08
N SER A 526 1.09 -46.95 -16.91
CA SER A 526 2.17 -47.56 -16.12
C SER A 526 2.04 -47.17 -14.64
N THR A 527 2.73 -47.85 -13.73
CA THR A 527 2.93 -47.39 -12.34
C THR A 527 4.33 -46.85 -12.11
N ASN A 528 5.24 -46.97 -13.07
CA ASN A 528 6.63 -46.54 -12.96
C ASN A 528 6.86 -45.29 -13.80
N PHE A 529 7.65 -44.36 -13.27
CA PHE A 529 8.10 -43.14 -13.95
C PHE A 529 9.45 -42.70 -13.40
N ASP A 530 10.24 -42.00 -14.21
CA ASP A 530 11.45 -41.34 -13.72
C ASP A 530 11.09 -39.92 -13.28
N MET A 531 11.60 -39.47 -12.13
CA MET A 531 11.40 -38.11 -11.66
C MET A 531 11.91 -37.11 -12.72
N PRO A 532 11.08 -36.18 -13.21
CA PRO A 532 11.54 -35.17 -14.15
C PRO A 532 12.64 -34.27 -13.56
N GLY A 533 13.39 -33.60 -14.43
CA GLY A 533 14.44 -32.65 -14.03
C GLY A 533 13.89 -31.35 -13.41
N ILE A 534 12.58 -31.19 -13.30
CA ILE A 534 11.86 -29.98 -12.92
C ILE A 534 10.71 -30.35 -11.96
N TYR A 535 10.16 -29.36 -11.28
CA TYR A 535 8.98 -29.46 -10.43
C TYR A 535 7.88 -30.25 -11.11
N THR A 536 7.32 -31.20 -10.37
CA THR A 536 6.43 -32.20 -10.93
C THR A 536 5.19 -32.36 -10.07
N LYS A 537 4.02 -32.10 -10.67
CA LYS A 537 2.71 -32.49 -10.16
C LYS A 537 2.31 -33.87 -10.69
N LEU A 538 2.32 -34.86 -9.82
CA LEU A 538 1.77 -36.19 -10.07
C LEU A 538 0.26 -36.20 -9.81
N ARG A 539 -0.52 -36.57 -10.83
CA ARG A 539 -1.95 -36.85 -10.71
C ARG A 539 -2.20 -38.31 -11.04
N VAL A 540 -2.90 -39.01 -10.17
CA VAL A 540 -3.30 -40.40 -10.38
C VAL A 540 -4.82 -40.48 -10.57
N SER A 541 -5.24 -41.24 -11.57
CA SER A 541 -6.64 -41.47 -11.89
C SER A 541 -7.02 -42.91 -11.61
N PHE A 542 -8.20 -43.08 -11.02
CA PHE A 542 -8.86 -44.36 -10.82
C PHE A 542 -10.11 -44.42 -11.70
N ILE A 543 -10.39 -45.59 -12.27
CA ILE A 543 -11.60 -45.87 -13.04
C ILE A 543 -12.46 -46.86 -12.29
N LYS A 544 -13.77 -46.82 -12.50
CA LYS A 544 -14.69 -47.77 -11.88
C LYS A 544 -14.45 -49.18 -12.41
N ASP A 545 -14.29 -50.14 -11.51
CA ASP A 545 -14.09 -51.55 -11.83
C ASP A 545 -15.36 -52.10 -12.51
N GLY A 546 -15.23 -52.61 -13.74
CA GLY A 546 -16.35 -53.05 -14.57
C GLY A 546 -17.09 -51.95 -15.37
N GLY A 547 -16.43 -50.83 -15.69
CA GLY A 547 -16.93 -49.80 -16.62
C GLY A 547 -17.24 -50.32 -18.03
N VAL A 548 -18.25 -49.73 -18.68
CA VAL A 548 -19.08 -50.31 -19.75
C VAL A 548 -18.57 -50.04 -21.18
N ASP A 549 -17.29 -50.20 -21.44
CA ASP A 549 -16.75 -50.09 -22.80
C ASP A 549 -16.21 -51.45 -23.28
N ASP A 550 -16.81 -51.96 -24.37
CA ASP A 550 -16.41 -53.15 -25.15
C ASP A 550 -16.57 -54.55 -24.55
N ALA A 551 -17.82 -54.96 -24.29
CA ALA A 551 -18.18 -56.36 -24.52
C ALA A 551 -18.53 -56.52 -26.02
N ALA A 552 -17.61 -57.15 -26.79
CA ALA A 552 -17.78 -57.34 -28.22
C ALA A 552 -18.83 -58.43 -28.52
N ALA A 553 -19.83 -58.08 -29.33
CA ALA A 553 -20.59 -59.01 -30.14
C ALA A 553 -20.45 -58.56 -31.60
N ASP A 554 -19.84 -59.38 -32.44
CA ASP A 554 -19.45 -59.02 -33.82
C ASP A 554 -20.65 -58.75 -34.74
N ASP A 555 -21.87 -59.05 -34.29
CA ASP A 555 -23.13 -58.98 -35.02
C ASP A 555 -24.04 -57.81 -34.61
N MET A 556 -23.64 -56.97 -33.65
CA MET A 556 -24.40 -55.80 -33.22
C MET A 556 -23.71 -54.48 -33.59
N THR A 557 -24.44 -53.52 -34.16
CA THR A 557 -23.90 -52.19 -34.48
C THR A 557 -24.70 -51.06 -33.85
N ILE A 558 -24.02 -49.96 -33.52
CA ILE A 558 -24.56 -48.70 -32.97
C ILE A 558 -23.83 -47.58 -33.70
N THR A 559 -24.55 -46.71 -34.42
CA THR A 559 -23.97 -45.61 -35.19
C THR A 559 -24.81 -44.35 -34.99
N ALA A 560 -24.16 -43.24 -34.63
CA ALA A 560 -24.85 -41.95 -34.55
C ALA A 560 -25.15 -41.40 -35.95
N VAL A 561 -26.38 -40.94 -36.14
CA VAL A 561 -26.81 -40.26 -37.37
C VAL A 561 -27.46 -38.92 -37.02
N ARG A 562 -27.81 -38.13 -38.03
CA ARG A 562 -28.50 -36.86 -37.80
C ARG A 562 -29.90 -37.14 -37.23
N GLY A 563 -30.22 -36.56 -36.06
CA GLY A 563 -31.51 -36.74 -35.40
C GLY A 563 -31.67 -38.04 -34.58
N GLY A 564 -30.61 -38.82 -34.38
CA GLY A 564 -30.64 -39.97 -33.46
C GLY A 564 -29.56 -41.02 -33.70
N ILE A 565 -29.88 -42.30 -33.49
CA ILE A 565 -28.95 -43.42 -33.61
C ILE A 565 -29.53 -44.56 -34.44
N HIS A 566 -28.72 -45.13 -35.33
CA HIS A 566 -28.98 -46.43 -35.95
C HIS A 566 -28.41 -47.55 -35.09
N VAL A 567 -29.23 -48.55 -34.82
CA VAL A 567 -28.85 -49.79 -34.15
C VAL A 567 -29.24 -50.99 -35.02
N CYS A 568 -28.34 -51.96 -35.14
CA CYS A 568 -28.57 -53.18 -35.92
C CYS A 568 -28.26 -54.41 -35.07
N ALA A 569 -29.17 -55.37 -35.01
CA ALA A 569 -28.99 -56.67 -34.35
C ALA A 569 -30.04 -57.68 -34.84
N ASP A 570 -29.74 -58.98 -34.81
CA ASP A 570 -30.72 -60.03 -35.16
C ASP A 570 -31.96 -59.98 -34.24
N LEU A 571 -31.76 -59.93 -32.92
CA LEU A 571 -32.80 -59.61 -31.93
C LEU A 571 -32.13 -59.10 -30.65
N ALA A 572 -32.36 -57.83 -30.30
CA ALA A 572 -31.80 -57.21 -29.11
C ALA A 572 -32.76 -56.22 -28.46
N VAL A 573 -32.45 -55.83 -27.23
CA VAL A 573 -33.10 -54.72 -26.52
C VAL A 573 -32.10 -53.59 -26.40
N ALA A 574 -32.44 -52.42 -26.93
CA ALA A 574 -31.68 -51.19 -26.83
C ALA A 574 -32.20 -50.33 -25.67
N THR A 575 -31.31 -49.92 -24.77
CA THR A 575 -31.60 -48.94 -23.72
C THR A 575 -30.65 -47.75 -23.91
N VAL A 576 -31.18 -46.53 -23.93
CA VAL A 576 -30.40 -45.30 -24.11
C VAL A 576 -30.39 -44.52 -22.81
N TYR A 577 -29.21 -44.12 -22.36
CA TYR A 577 -28.99 -43.33 -21.16
C TYR A 577 -28.39 -41.96 -21.52
N THR A 578 -28.74 -40.93 -20.76
CA THR A 578 -27.98 -39.69 -20.71
C THR A 578 -26.64 -39.93 -20.02
N THR A 579 -25.69 -39.00 -20.14
CA THR A 579 -24.38 -39.09 -19.45
C THR A 579 -24.49 -39.16 -17.92
N ASP A 580 -25.61 -38.71 -17.37
CA ASP A 580 -25.89 -38.72 -15.93
C ASP A 580 -26.63 -40.00 -15.49
N GLY A 581 -26.79 -40.98 -16.40
CA GLY A 581 -27.36 -42.30 -16.11
C GLY A 581 -28.89 -42.38 -16.12
N ILE A 582 -29.58 -41.32 -16.53
CA ILE A 582 -31.05 -41.31 -16.68
C ILE A 582 -31.41 -41.99 -18.01
N ILE A 583 -32.43 -42.85 -18.00
CA ILE A 583 -32.94 -43.47 -19.24
C ILE A 583 -33.57 -42.38 -20.12
N ALA A 584 -32.93 -42.10 -21.25
CA ALA A 584 -33.41 -41.19 -22.28
C ALA A 584 -34.45 -41.88 -23.18
N GLU A 585 -34.23 -43.17 -23.49
CA GLU A 585 -35.17 -44.02 -24.22
C GLU A 585 -35.09 -45.46 -23.68
N GLY A 586 -36.24 -46.05 -23.36
CA GLY A 586 -36.32 -47.31 -22.63
C GLY A 586 -36.55 -48.53 -23.52
N ASP A 587 -35.78 -49.60 -23.26
CA ASP A 587 -35.93 -50.99 -23.73
C ASP A 587 -36.64 -51.18 -25.09
N VAL A 588 -36.08 -50.55 -26.12
CA VAL A 588 -36.55 -50.66 -27.50
C VAL A 588 -36.14 -52.02 -28.06
N THR A 589 -37.11 -52.81 -28.52
CA THR A 589 -36.81 -54.07 -29.20
C THR A 589 -36.31 -53.80 -30.61
N VAL A 590 -35.13 -54.32 -30.94
CA VAL A 590 -34.42 -54.17 -32.21
C VAL A 590 -34.35 -55.54 -32.89
N GLU A 591 -34.86 -55.62 -34.12
CA GLU A 591 -34.76 -56.78 -35.01
C GLU A 591 -34.40 -56.24 -36.41
N GLY A 592 -33.20 -56.54 -36.89
CA GLY A 592 -32.60 -55.88 -38.07
C GLY A 592 -32.12 -54.45 -37.78
N ASP A 593 -32.14 -53.59 -38.81
CA ASP A 593 -31.80 -52.17 -38.70
C ASP A 593 -32.97 -51.37 -38.10
N HIS A 594 -32.68 -50.59 -37.05
CA HIS A 594 -33.65 -49.77 -36.35
C HIS A 594 -33.09 -48.37 -36.05
N MET A 595 -33.93 -47.34 -36.19
CA MET A 595 -33.58 -45.95 -35.92
C MET A 595 -34.27 -45.50 -34.63
N ILE A 596 -33.49 -45.00 -33.67
CA ILE A 596 -34.00 -44.39 -32.43
C ILE A 596 -33.76 -42.89 -32.52
N GLU A 597 -34.83 -42.11 -32.60
CA GLU A 597 -34.77 -40.65 -32.66
C GLU A 597 -34.35 -40.08 -31.30
N LEU A 598 -33.34 -39.21 -31.29
CA LEU A 598 -32.83 -38.58 -30.08
C LEU A 598 -32.53 -37.11 -30.36
N GLN A 599 -32.74 -36.26 -29.36
CA GLN A 599 -32.34 -34.86 -29.44
C GLN A 599 -30.81 -34.74 -29.46
N PRO A 600 -30.24 -33.67 -30.05
CA PRO A 600 -28.79 -33.46 -30.03
C PRO A 600 -28.22 -33.51 -28.62
N GLY A 601 -27.16 -34.31 -28.43
CA GLY A 601 -26.65 -34.60 -27.11
C GLY A 601 -25.70 -35.80 -27.08
N CYS A 602 -25.14 -36.08 -25.90
CA CYS A 602 -24.28 -37.23 -25.67
C CYS A 602 -25.03 -38.31 -24.88
N TYR A 603 -24.99 -39.54 -25.37
CA TYR A 603 -25.72 -40.66 -24.80
C TYR A 603 -24.84 -41.90 -24.68
N ILE A 604 -25.24 -42.80 -23.78
CA ILE A 604 -24.72 -44.16 -23.67
C ILE A 604 -25.82 -45.11 -24.14
N VAL A 605 -25.53 -45.91 -25.17
CA VAL A 605 -26.50 -46.85 -25.76
C VAL A 605 -26.06 -48.25 -25.42
N ARG A 606 -26.96 -49.05 -24.85
CA ARG A 606 -26.72 -50.46 -24.50
C ARG A 606 -27.66 -51.35 -25.31
N LEU A 607 -27.12 -52.20 -26.17
CA LEU A 607 -27.83 -53.28 -26.89
C LEU A 607 -27.62 -54.61 -26.18
N ASN A 608 -28.68 -55.37 -25.92
CA ASN A 608 -28.63 -56.66 -25.25
C ASN A 608 -29.45 -57.72 -26.02
N CYS A 609 -28.79 -58.72 -26.59
CA CYS A 609 -29.44 -59.84 -27.30
C CYS A 609 -29.71 -61.07 -26.40
N GLY A 610 -29.55 -60.94 -25.08
CA GLY A 610 -29.71 -62.00 -24.10
C GLY A 610 -28.51 -62.95 -23.97
N LYS A 611 -27.62 -63.00 -24.97
CA LYS A 611 -26.35 -63.76 -24.93
C LYS A 611 -25.11 -62.87 -24.89
N ALA A 612 -25.20 -61.66 -25.44
CA ALA A 612 -24.14 -60.67 -25.45
C ALA A 612 -24.74 -59.26 -25.28
N VAL A 613 -23.89 -58.33 -24.86
CA VAL A 613 -24.25 -56.93 -24.66
C VAL A 613 -23.22 -56.09 -25.39
N ARG A 614 -23.66 -55.14 -26.20
CA ARG A 614 -22.80 -54.12 -26.80
C ARG A 614 -23.20 -52.76 -26.26
N THR A 615 -22.23 -51.96 -25.83
CA THR A 615 -22.49 -50.60 -25.35
C THR A 615 -21.61 -49.62 -26.11
N ALA A 616 -22.14 -48.44 -26.43
CA ALA A 616 -21.38 -47.39 -27.08
C ALA A 616 -21.77 -46.00 -26.56
N LYS A 617 -20.78 -45.14 -26.40
CA LYS A 617 -20.98 -43.69 -26.28
C LYS A 617 -21.19 -43.08 -27.66
N VAL A 618 -22.26 -42.32 -27.81
CA VAL A 618 -22.66 -41.70 -29.08
C VAL A 618 -22.89 -40.20 -28.90
N ILE A 619 -22.59 -39.43 -29.93
CA ILE A 619 -22.88 -38.00 -29.99
C ILE A 619 -23.85 -37.79 -31.15
N VAL A 620 -25.10 -37.45 -30.81
CA VAL A 620 -26.15 -37.16 -31.77
C VAL A 620 -26.05 -35.68 -32.16
N LYS A 621 -25.98 -35.41 -33.46
CA LYS A 621 -25.84 -34.06 -34.04
C LYS A 621 -27.16 -33.50 -34.51
#